data_AF-I4D7C0-F1
#
_entry.id   AF-I4D7C0-F1
#
_cell.length_a   1.000
_cell.length_b   1.000
_cell.length_c   1.000
_cell.angle_alpha   90.00
_cell.angle_beta   90.00
_cell.angle_gamma   90.00
#
_symmetry.space_group_name_H-M   'P 1'
#
loop_
_entity.id
_entity.type
_entity.pdbx_description
1 polymer ?
#
loop_
_entity_poly.entity_id
_entity_poly.type
_entity_poly.pdbx_seq_one_letter_code
_entity_poly.pdbx_strand_id
1 'polypeptide(L)'
;MRKCDELLQRFTLKGQDSGVRELRREEFDDYQVIYNILVEKLIDTGVEITQDKETQVINRIVSQDDADVTPLGLTNVSLEYLARILTFAKGKGIQWHVEIKECSDTHFMELSYFKIQVNCNKDLFVTMAKEAGFRYPKLKHMQTA
;
A
#
# COMPACT_ATOMS: atom_id res chain seq x y z
N MET A 1 24.70 7.85 18.92
CA MET A 1 23.26 7.75 18.58
C MET A 1 23.14 7.63 17.07
N ARG A 2 22.49 6.55 16.62
CA ARG A 2 22.71 5.93 15.30
C ARG A 2 21.77 6.54 14.26
N LYS A 3 22.29 6.77 13.05
CA LYS A 3 21.56 7.17 11.82
C LYS A 3 20.33 6.29 11.48
N CYS A 4 20.11 5.19 12.19
CA CYS A 4 18.99 4.27 12.03
C CYS A 4 17.66 4.88 12.51
N ASP A 5 17.68 5.72 13.55
CA ASP A 5 16.45 6.36 14.07
C ASP A 5 15.92 7.43 13.09
N GLU A 6 16.82 8.11 12.37
CA GLU A 6 16.47 9.05 11.29
C GLU A 6 15.87 8.35 10.06
N LEU A 7 16.21 7.07 9.82
CA LEU A 7 15.64 6.29 8.72
C LEU A 7 14.23 5.79 9.07
N LEU A 8 14.02 5.26 10.28
CA LEU A 8 12.69 4.83 10.76
C LEU A 8 11.70 6.01 10.90
N GLN A 9 12.17 7.19 11.32
CA GLN A 9 11.35 8.42 11.34
C GLN A 9 11.00 8.95 9.94
N ARG A 10 11.75 8.57 8.87
CA ARG A 10 11.36 8.88 7.49
C ARG A 10 10.22 8.00 6.97
N PHE A 11 9.97 6.84 7.57
CA PHE A 11 8.93 5.91 7.12
C PHE A 11 7.58 6.14 7.80
N THR A 12 7.55 6.77 8.98
CA THR A 12 6.33 7.28 9.64
C THR A 12 6.10 8.77 9.31
N LEU A 13 6.06 9.12 8.02
CA LEU A 13 5.74 10.48 7.62
C LEU A 13 4.23 10.72 7.73
N LYS A 14 3.79 11.32 8.84
CA LYS A 14 2.51 12.05 8.90
C LYS A 14 2.35 12.88 7.63
N GLY A 15 1.24 12.72 6.90
CA GLY A 15 0.93 13.49 5.69
C GLY A 15 1.25 12.81 4.35
N GLN A 16 1.51 11.50 4.30
CA GLN A 16 1.49 10.76 3.02
C GLN A 16 0.09 10.69 2.41
N ASP A 17 -0.93 10.71 3.26
CA ASP A 17 -2.35 10.79 2.95
C ASP A 17 -2.83 12.20 2.61
N SER A 18 -2.06 13.25 2.90
CA SER A 18 -2.50 14.65 2.76
C SER A 18 -2.89 15.06 1.33
N GLY A 19 -2.54 14.25 0.33
CA GLY A 19 -2.94 14.45 -1.06
C GLY A 19 -4.00 13.46 -1.55
N VAL A 20 -4.29 12.40 -0.79
CA VAL A 20 -5.20 11.35 -1.20
C VAL A 20 -6.64 11.81 -1.01
N ARG A 21 -7.42 11.79 -2.09
CA ARG A 21 -8.84 12.17 -2.08
C ARG A 21 -9.63 11.34 -1.06
N GLU A 22 -10.49 11.97 -0.28
CA GLU A 22 -11.43 11.27 0.64
C GLU A 22 -12.30 10.24 -0.07
N LEU A 23 -12.65 9.17 0.63
CA LEU A 23 -13.61 8.17 0.16
C LEU A 23 -15.00 8.81 0.05
N ARG A 24 -15.68 8.56 -1.06
CA ARG A 24 -17.10 8.88 -1.20
C ARG A 24 -17.92 7.85 -0.45
N ARG A 25 -19.17 8.20 -0.15
CA ARG A 25 -20.12 7.30 0.53
C ARG A 25 -20.23 5.93 -0.13
N GLU A 26 -20.28 5.90 -1.46
CA GLU A 26 -20.32 4.66 -2.26
C GLU A 26 -19.04 3.82 -2.19
N GLU A 27 -17.90 4.43 -1.86
CA GLU A 27 -16.60 3.78 -1.73
C GLU A 27 -16.35 3.27 -0.30
N PHE A 28 -17.09 3.78 0.69
CA PHE A 28 -16.92 3.40 2.10
C PHE A 28 -17.31 1.95 2.37
N ASP A 29 -18.39 1.47 1.76
CA ASP A 29 -18.83 0.07 1.94
C ASP A 29 -17.79 -0.89 1.35
N ASP A 30 -17.27 -0.56 0.16
CA ASP A 30 -16.19 -1.30 -0.46
C ASP A 30 -14.91 -1.25 0.36
N TYR A 31 -14.54 -0.09 0.88
CA TYR A 31 -13.41 0.07 1.77
C TYR A 31 -13.51 -0.84 3.00
N GLN A 32 -14.66 -0.87 3.67
CA GLN A 32 -14.87 -1.71 4.85
C GLN A 32 -14.70 -3.20 4.53
N VAL A 33 -15.30 -3.66 3.43
CA VAL A 33 -15.14 -5.07 2.99
C VAL A 33 -13.68 -5.38 2.69
N ILE A 34 -12.99 -4.51 1.97
CA ILE A 34 -11.58 -4.70 1.60
C ILE A 34 -10.68 -4.69 2.83
N TYR A 35 -10.89 -3.75 3.74
CA TYR A 35 -10.15 -3.65 4.99
C TYR A 35 -10.31 -4.93 5.82
N ASN A 36 -11.54 -5.43 5.98
CA ASN A 36 -11.81 -6.66 6.70
C ASN A 36 -11.12 -7.88 6.05
N ILE A 37 -11.13 -7.98 4.72
CA ILE A 37 -10.39 -9.06 4.00
C ILE A 37 -8.88 -9.00 4.30
N LEU A 38 -8.30 -7.80 4.33
CA LEU A 38 -6.88 -7.63 4.65
C LEU A 38 -6.57 -7.99 6.11
N VAL A 39 -7.46 -7.64 7.04
CA VAL A 39 -7.39 -8.00 8.46
C VAL A 39 -7.47 -9.51 8.65
N GLU A 40 -8.46 -10.18 8.04
CA GLU A 40 -8.62 -11.64 8.12
C GLU A 40 -7.37 -12.35 7.62
N LYS A 41 -6.86 -11.95 6.46
CA LYS A 41 -5.63 -12.53 5.91
C LYS A 41 -4.39 -12.29 6.79
N LEU A 42 -4.33 -11.15 7.49
CA LEU A 42 -3.27 -10.86 8.44
C LEU A 42 -3.38 -11.73 9.70
N ILE A 43 -4.59 -11.96 10.20
CA ILE A 43 -4.84 -12.86 11.34
C ILE A 43 -4.46 -14.30 10.96
N ASP A 44 -4.75 -14.72 9.73
CA ASP A 44 -4.39 -16.06 9.22
C ASP A 44 -2.88 -16.33 9.24
N THR A 45 -2.04 -15.28 9.27
CA THR A 45 -0.57 -15.43 9.42
C THR A 45 -0.11 -15.55 10.88
N GLY A 46 -1.04 -15.53 11.84
CA GLY A 46 -0.75 -15.62 13.28
C GLY A 46 -0.44 -14.27 13.94
N VAL A 47 -0.63 -13.15 13.25
CA VAL A 47 -0.46 -11.81 13.82
C VAL A 47 -1.66 -11.43 14.68
N GLU A 48 -1.39 -11.03 15.92
CA GLU A 48 -2.43 -10.46 16.80
C GLU A 48 -2.65 -8.98 16.49
N ILE A 49 -3.88 -8.62 16.12
CA ILE A 49 -4.27 -7.23 15.86
C ILE A 49 -4.88 -6.64 17.13
N THR A 50 -4.20 -5.68 17.75
CA THR A 50 -4.75 -4.91 18.87
C THR A 50 -5.56 -3.73 18.35
N GLN A 51 -6.83 -3.61 18.77
CA GLN A 51 -7.76 -2.56 18.30
C GLN A 51 -7.27 -1.12 18.57
N ASP A 52 -6.35 -0.93 19.51
CA ASP A 52 -5.89 0.39 19.96
C ASP A 52 -4.66 0.91 19.20
N LYS A 53 -4.12 0.14 18.23
CA LYS A 53 -2.90 0.49 17.49
C LYS A 53 -3.11 0.38 15.98
N GLU A 54 -2.60 1.37 15.27
CA GLU A 54 -2.49 1.34 13.81
C GLU A 54 -1.63 0.14 13.39
N THR A 55 -2.21 -0.75 12.59
CA THR A 55 -1.51 -1.96 12.11
C THR A 55 -0.68 -1.60 10.89
N GLN A 56 0.64 -1.61 11.04
CA GLN A 56 1.59 -1.36 9.96
C GLN A 56 1.91 -2.64 9.21
N VAL A 57 2.01 -2.54 7.90
CA VAL A 57 2.37 -3.66 7.01
C VAL A 57 3.33 -3.18 5.92
N ILE A 58 4.18 -4.10 5.47
CA ILE A 58 5.05 -3.85 4.32
C ILE A 58 4.29 -4.26 3.07
N ASN A 59 4.11 -3.33 2.13
CA ASN A 59 3.34 -3.61 0.92
C ASN A 59 4.17 -3.45 -0.35
N ARG A 60 3.92 -4.35 -1.29
CA ARG A 60 4.39 -4.22 -2.67
C ARG A 60 3.26 -4.54 -3.62
N ILE A 61 2.94 -3.60 -4.50
CA ILE A 61 1.92 -3.76 -5.54
C ILE A 61 2.63 -4.00 -6.87
N VAL A 62 2.27 -5.07 -7.56
CA VAL A 62 2.79 -5.43 -8.87
C VAL A 62 1.66 -5.59 -9.89
N SER A 63 1.89 -5.14 -11.12
CA SER A 63 0.98 -5.34 -12.25
C SER A 63 1.04 -6.76 -12.80
N GLN A 64 0.22 -7.05 -13.81
CA GLN A 64 0.13 -8.38 -14.44
C GLN A 64 1.45 -8.87 -15.04
N ASP A 65 2.35 -7.96 -15.42
CA ASP A 65 3.70 -8.21 -15.93
C ASP A 65 4.79 -8.19 -14.82
N ASP A 66 4.40 -8.32 -13.55
CA ASP A 66 5.25 -8.22 -12.37
C ASP A 66 6.01 -6.87 -12.23
N ALA A 67 5.61 -5.83 -12.98
CA ALA A 67 6.21 -4.51 -12.82
C ALA A 67 5.76 -3.87 -11.50
N ASP A 68 6.69 -3.23 -10.79
CA ASP A 68 6.38 -2.56 -9.53
C ASP A 68 5.57 -1.28 -9.80
N VAL A 69 4.40 -1.22 -9.19
CA VAL A 69 3.44 -0.11 -9.28
C VAL A 69 3.14 0.47 -7.90
N THR A 70 3.96 0.18 -6.90
CA THR A 70 3.78 0.68 -5.53
C THR A 70 3.99 2.20 -5.52
N PRO A 71 3.00 3.01 -5.10
CA PRO A 71 3.22 4.43 -4.90
C PRO A 71 4.26 4.71 -3.82
N LEU A 72 4.87 5.89 -3.88
CA LEU A 72 5.77 6.36 -2.83
C LEU A 72 5.06 6.38 -1.49
N GLY A 73 5.73 5.83 -0.49
CA GLY A 73 5.23 5.80 0.86
C GLY A 73 4.53 4.50 1.23
N LEU A 74 3.88 3.80 0.28
CA LEU A 74 3.12 2.56 0.53
C LEU A 74 3.93 1.35 0.99
N THR A 75 5.25 1.43 0.97
CA THR A 75 6.13 0.33 1.37
C THR A 75 6.10 0.04 2.86
N ASN A 76 5.75 1.00 3.73
CA ASN A 76 5.54 0.77 5.17
C ASN A 76 4.45 1.71 5.69
N VAL A 77 3.19 1.28 5.59
CA VAL A 77 2.00 2.10 5.92
C VAL A 77 0.98 1.26 6.67
N SER A 78 -0.04 1.93 7.17
CA SER A 78 -1.20 1.26 7.72
C SER A 78 -1.95 0.42 6.70
N LEU A 79 -2.57 -0.63 7.22
CA LEU A 79 -3.52 -1.45 6.49
C LEU A 79 -4.66 -0.62 5.87
N GLU A 80 -5.05 0.48 6.52
CA GLU A 80 -6.02 1.44 6.00
C GLU A 80 -5.57 2.09 4.69
N TYR A 81 -4.30 2.48 4.61
CA TYR A 81 -3.76 3.11 3.40
C TYR A 81 -3.70 2.13 2.24
N LEU A 82 -3.37 0.85 2.51
CA LEU A 82 -3.49 -0.23 1.53
C LEU A 82 -4.96 -0.45 1.12
N ALA A 83 -5.88 -0.58 2.07
CA ALA A 83 -7.30 -0.77 1.77
C ALA A 83 -7.83 0.33 0.84
N ARG A 84 -7.44 1.59 1.09
CA ARG A 84 -7.87 2.74 0.30
C ARG A 84 -7.43 2.69 -1.15
N ILE A 85 -6.18 2.34 -1.45
CA ILE A 85 -5.74 2.22 -2.85
C ILE A 85 -6.44 1.06 -3.57
N LEU A 86 -6.72 -0.03 -2.85
CA LEU A 86 -7.46 -1.17 -3.38
C LEU A 86 -8.95 -0.86 -3.61
N THR A 87 -9.55 0.02 -2.81
CA THR A 87 -10.89 0.57 -3.05
C THR A 87 -10.93 1.35 -4.36
N PHE A 88 -9.97 2.24 -4.60
CA PHE A 88 -9.94 2.99 -5.87
C PHE A 88 -9.64 2.08 -7.07
N ALA A 89 -8.80 1.06 -6.89
CA ALA A 89 -8.58 0.05 -7.91
C ALA A 89 -9.90 -0.68 -8.28
N LYS A 90 -10.65 -1.14 -7.27
CA LYS A 90 -11.97 -1.77 -7.46
C LYS A 90 -12.94 -0.83 -8.18
N GLY A 91 -13.00 0.45 -7.81
CA GLY A 91 -13.84 1.46 -8.47
C GLY A 91 -13.52 1.70 -9.95
N LYS A 92 -12.30 1.36 -10.39
CA LYS A 92 -11.89 1.39 -11.81
C LYS A 92 -12.04 0.01 -12.49
N GLY A 93 -12.65 -0.97 -11.84
CA GLY A 93 -12.78 -2.34 -12.34
C GLY A 93 -11.48 -3.16 -12.31
N ILE A 94 -10.46 -2.70 -11.59
CA ILE A 94 -9.18 -3.41 -11.45
C ILE A 94 -9.33 -4.46 -10.35
N GLN A 95 -9.27 -5.73 -10.77
CA GLN A 95 -9.19 -6.85 -9.83
C GLN A 95 -7.80 -6.92 -9.21
N TRP A 96 -7.72 -7.41 -7.99
CA TRP A 96 -6.46 -7.61 -7.29
C TRP A 96 -6.49 -8.87 -6.45
N HIS A 97 -5.31 -9.43 -6.22
CA HIS A 97 -5.07 -10.58 -5.37
C HIS A 97 -3.98 -10.23 -4.36
N VAL A 98 -4.08 -10.76 -3.14
CA VAL A 98 -3.12 -10.51 -2.07
C VAL A 98 -2.54 -11.82 -1.57
N GLU A 99 -1.23 -11.90 -1.66
CA GLU A 99 -0.37 -12.96 -1.16
C GLU A 99 0.43 -12.39 0.02
N ILE A 100 0.34 -13.00 1.20
CA ILE A 100 1.13 -12.59 2.36
C ILE A 100 2.32 -13.54 2.50
N LYS A 101 3.51 -12.98 2.69
CA LYS A 101 4.73 -13.73 2.95
C LYS A 101 5.30 -13.31 4.30
N GLU A 102 5.89 -14.26 5.00
CA GLU A 102 6.75 -13.94 6.14
C GLU A 102 7.93 -13.10 5.66
N CYS A 103 8.17 -11.98 6.34
CA CYS A 103 9.32 -11.13 6.04
C CYS A 103 10.57 -11.80 6.62
N SER A 104 11.47 -12.26 5.77
CA SER A 104 12.77 -12.82 6.19
C SER A 104 13.83 -11.76 6.48
N ASP A 105 13.51 -10.47 6.31
CA ASP A 105 14.42 -9.37 6.59
C ASP A 105 14.41 -9.03 8.09
N THR A 106 15.57 -9.24 8.72
CA THR A 106 15.79 -9.06 10.16
C THR A 106 15.43 -7.66 10.69
N HIS A 107 15.33 -6.65 9.83
CA HIS A 107 14.96 -5.28 10.22
C HIS A 107 13.45 -5.10 10.44
N PHE A 108 12.63 -6.04 9.98
CA PHE A 108 11.16 -5.96 9.97
C PHE A 108 10.50 -7.24 10.50
N MET A 109 11.18 -7.99 11.37
CA MET A 109 10.70 -9.29 11.88
C MET A 109 9.30 -9.27 12.54
N GLU A 110 8.77 -8.09 12.85
CA GLU A 110 7.43 -7.93 13.45
C GLU A 110 6.36 -7.47 12.44
N LEU A 111 6.71 -7.21 11.17
CA LEU A 111 5.78 -6.77 10.13
C LEU A 111 5.52 -7.85 9.08
N SER A 112 4.25 -8.05 8.75
CA SER A 112 3.85 -8.92 7.64
C SER A 112 4.10 -8.25 6.28
N TYR A 113 4.57 -9.03 5.30
CA TYR A 113 4.81 -8.58 3.94
C TYR A 113 3.66 -8.96 3.00
N PHE A 114 3.01 -7.96 2.42
CA PHE A 114 1.90 -8.10 1.49
C PHE A 114 2.42 -7.90 0.07
N LYS A 115 2.36 -8.96 -0.76
CA LYS A 115 2.45 -8.84 -2.22
C LYS A 115 1.04 -8.74 -2.78
N ILE A 116 0.71 -7.60 -3.37
CA ILE A 116 -0.54 -7.37 -4.07
C ILE A 116 -0.28 -7.47 -5.56
N GLN A 117 -0.99 -8.37 -6.23
CA GLN A 117 -1.01 -8.46 -7.68
C GLN A 117 -2.28 -7.81 -8.21
N VAL A 118 -2.15 -6.79 -9.07
CA VAL A 118 -3.27 -6.12 -9.71
C VAL A 118 -3.40 -6.59 -11.15
N ASN A 119 -4.62 -6.89 -11.58
CA ASN A 119 -4.92 -7.39 -12.92
C ASN A 119 -5.11 -6.22 -13.89
N CYS A 120 -4.06 -5.44 -14.07
CA CYS A 120 -3.98 -4.39 -15.08
C CYS A 120 -2.53 -4.10 -15.45
N ASN A 121 -2.35 -3.31 -16.52
CA ASN A 121 -1.03 -2.78 -16.85
C ASN A 121 -0.61 -1.68 -15.89
N LYS A 122 0.70 -1.43 -15.86
CA LYS A 122 1.33 -0.42 -15.01
C LYS A 122 0.74 0.97 -15.18
N ASP A 123 0.59 1.43 -16.41
CA ASP A 123 0.19 2.82 -16.68
C ASP A 123 -1.24 3.10 -16.20
N LEU A 124 -2.15 2.13 -16.34
CA LEU A 124 -3.51 2.23 -15.83
C LEU A 124 -3.52 2.37 -14.30
N PHE A 125 -2.77 1.50 -13.60
CA PHE A 125 -2.72 1.55 -12.13
C PHE A 125 -2.10 2.85 -11.62
N VAL A 126 -0.96 3.26 -12.21
CA VAL A 126 -0.27 4.48 -11.82
C VAL A 126 -1.13 5.71 -12.07
N THR A 127 -1.86 5.74 -13.19
CA THR A 127 -2.78 6.85 -13.51
C THR A 127 -3.91 6.92 -12.50
N MET A 128 -4.58 5.81 -12.21
CA MET A 128 -5.61 5.72 -11.19
C MET A 128 -5.10 6.22 -9.82
N ALA A 129 -3.94 5.74 -9.40
CA ALA A 129 -3.37 6.09 -8.12
C ALA A 129 -3.00 7.59 -8.07
N LYS A 130 -2.44 8.16 -9.14
CA LYS A 130 -2.17 9.61 -9.23
C LYS A 130 -3.44 10.45 -9.22
N GLU A 131 -4.49 10.04 -9.94
CA GLU A 131 -5.81 10.70 -9.94
C GLU A 131 -6.43 10.70 -8.53
N ALA A 132 -6.23 9.62 -7.77
CA ALA A 132 -6.65 9.52 -6.38
C ALA A 132 -5.73 10.29 -5.40
N GLY A 133 -4.62 10.85 -5.88
CA GLY A 133 -3.71 11.68 -5.09
C GLY A 133 -2.50 10.96 -4.49
N PHE A 134 -2.28 9.69 -4.83
CA PHE A 134 -1.08 8.95 -4.43
C PHE A 134 0.15 9.46 -5.18
N ARG A 135 1.26 9.55 -4.46
CA ARG A 135 2.52 10.09 -4.97
C ARG A 135 3.33 9.00 -5.63
N TYR A 136 4.02 9.33 -6.71
CA TYR A 136 5.03 8.48 -7.34
C TYR A 136 6.33 9.25 -7.49
N PRO A 137 7.49 8.58 -7.62
CA PRO A 137 8.73 9.27 -7.89
C PRO A 137 8.57 10.03 -9.21
N LYS A 138 9.02 11.29 -9.25
CA LYS A 138 9.17 11.97 -10.53
C LYS A 138 10.20 11.17 -11.32
N LEU A 139 9.77 10.51 -12.40
CA LEU A 139 10.70 9.97 -13.39
C LEU A 139 11.54 11.16 -13.86
N LYS A 140 12.83 11.19 -13.49
CA LYS A 140 13.76 12.12 -14.11
C LYS A 140 13.75 11.77 -15.59
N HIS A 141 13.14 12.61 -16.42
CA HIS A 141 13.46 12.60 -17.84
C HIS A 141 14.97 12.85 -17.90
N MET A 142 15.74 11.83 -18.27
CA MET A 142 17.07 12.06 -18.80
C MET A 142 16.84 12.87 -20.06
N GLN A 143 17.05 14.18 -19.96
CA GLN A 143 17.29 15.02 -21.12
C GLN A 143 18.51 14.42 -21.80
N THR A 144 18.29 13.71 -22.90
CA THR A 144 19.36 13.41 -23.85
C THR A 144 19.83 14.76 -24.39
N ALA A 145 21.06 15.12 -24.02
CA ALA A 145 21.81 16.22 -24.60
C ALA A 145 22.17 15.92 -26.05
#